data_AF-A0A1C4JT92-F1
#
_entry.id   AF-A0A1C4JT92-F1
#
_cell.length_a   1.000
_cell.length_b   1.000
_cell.length_c   1.000
_cell.angle_alpha   90.00
_cell.angle_beta   90.00
_cell.angle_gamma   90.00
#
_symmetry.space_group_name_H-M   'P 1'
#
loop_
_entity.id
_entity.type
_entity.pdbx_description
1 polymer ?
#
loop_
_entity_poly.entity_id
_entity_poly.type
_entity_poly.pdbx_seq_one_letter_code
_entity_poly.pdbx_strand_id
1 'polypeptide(L)'
;MYLRRHDTLTTTAAAFGISVGTAHAYVTSVTGLLAEQAPGLLKTLREHDPDFVLLDGTLTERDRVRDGRADYSAEHRRHGVNVQVVTDPAGRTPWLSPALPGRTHDLTAARTHTVLRICERQGVPILADMAYIGAGDWVTTPSTDHRTANSHPPSGPGTGPCPRPAHLSNAARRD
;
A
#
# COMPACT_ATOMS: atom_id res chain seq x y z
N MET A 1 19.37 -0.74 12.31
CA MET A 1 20.15 -1.91 11.85
C MET A 1 19.18 -2.88 11.20
N TYR A 2 19.15 -2.94 9.86
CA TYR A 2 18.22 -3.79 9.10
C TYR A 2 18.91 -5.15 8.88
N LEU A 3 18.59 -6.14 9.70
CA LEU A 3 19.09 -7.51 9.53
C LEU A 3 18.02 -8.33 8.79
N ARG A 4 17.89 -8.13 7.48
CA ARG A 4 17.21 -9.12 6.63
C ARG A 4 18.27 -10.13 6.18
N ARG A 5 18.58 -11.08 7.06
CA ARG A 5 19.34 -12.27 6.65
C ARG A 5 18.33 -13.25 6.06
N HIS A 6 18.42 -13.51 4.77
CA HIS A 6 17.63 -14.52 4.09
C HIS A 6 18.15 -15.92 4.43
N ASP A 7 18.17 -16.25 5.72
CA ASP A 7 18.64 -17.56 6.17
C ASP A 7 17.62 -18.61 5.73
N THR A 8 18.13 -19.64 5.05
CA THR A 8 17.31 -20.78 4.64
C THR A 8 16.84 -21.54 5.88
N LEU A 9 15.70 -22.25 5.79
CA LEU A 9 15.24 -23.11 6.87
C LEU A 9 16.28 -24.16 7.28
N THR A 10 17.14 -24.59 6.35
CA THR A 10 18.28 -25.46 6.61
C THR A 10 19.31 -24.80 7.52
N THR A 11 19.66 -23.54 7.26
CA THR A 11 20.57 -22.75 8.10
C THR A 11 20.00 -22.55 9.50
N THR A 12 18.72 -22.20 9.59
CA THR A 12 18.01 -22.04 10.87
C THR A 12 17.97 -23.36 11.64
N ALA A 13 17.57 -24.45 10.98
CA ALA A 13 17.50 -25.78 11.58
C ALA A 13 18.85 -26.23 12.15
N ALA A 14 19.93 -26.05 11.38
CA ALA A 14 21.29 -26.36 11.80
C ALA A 14 21.75 -25.51 13.00
N ALA A 15 21.44 -24.21 12.99
CA ALA A 15 21.80 -23.30 14.09
C ALA A 15 21.11 -23.65 15.42
N PHE A 16 19.88 -24.17 15.36
CA PHE A 16 19.09 -24.55 16.54
C PHE A 16 19.14 -26.05 16.88
N GLY A 17 19.86 -26.87 16.10
CA GLY A 17 19.95 -28.32 16.32
C GLY A 17 18.61 -29.06 16.15
N ILE A 18 17.70 -28.51 15.33
CA ILE A 18 16.36 -29.07 15.09
C ILE A 18 16.24 -29.60 13.66
N SER A 19 15.16 -30.36 13.39
CA SER A 19 14.86 -30.77 12.01
C SER A 19 14.37 -29.59 11.17
N VAL A 20 14.60 -29.64 9.85
CA VAL A 20 14.05 -28.66 8.90
C VAL A 20 12.52 -28.60 8.97
N GLY A 21 11.85 -29.74 9.19
CA GLY A 21 10.40 -29.78 9.37
C GLY A 21 9.93 -29.05 10.64
N THR A 22 10.67 -29.17 11.74
CA THR A 22 10.40 -28.45 12.99
C THR A 22 10.65 -26.95 12.82
N ALA A 23 11.76 -26.56 12.17
CA ALA A 23 12.04 -25.16 11.85
C ALA A 23 10.92 -24.56 10.98
N HIS A 24 10.46 -25.29 9.98
CA HIS A 24 9.33 -24.89 9.13
C HIS A 24 8.03 -24.70 9.94
N ALA A 25 7.70 -25.65 10.82
CA ALA A 25 6.50 -25.57 11.65
C ALA A 25 6.53 -24.33 12.55
N TYR A 26 7.66 -24.07 13.23
CA TYR A 26 7.81 -22.88 14.07
C TYR A 26 7.74 -21.58 13.30
N VAL A 27 8.45 -21.46 12.17
CA VAL A 27 8.37 -20.26 11.33
C VAL A 27 6.93 -20.03 10.87
N THR A 28 6.22 -21.08 10.45
CA THR A 28 4.83 -20.98 10.02
C THR A 28 3.91 -20.54 11.15
N SER A 29 4.00 -21.18 12.33
CA SER A 29 3.16 -20.83 13.49
C SER A 29 3.42 -19.41 13.97
N VAL A 30 4.68 -19.01 14.11
CA VAL A 30 5.04 -17.65 14.54
C VAL A 30 4.60 -16.62 13.50
N THR A 31 4.77 -16.90 12.21
CA THR A 31 4.29 -16.01 11.14
C THR A 31 2.77 -15.86 11.18
N GLY A 32 2.03 -16.95 11.44
CA GLY A 32 0.58 -16.91 11.62
C GLY A 32 0.16 -16.01 12.79
N LEU A 33 0.77 -16.20 13.96
CA LEU A 33 0.49 -15.37 15.15
C LEU A 33 0.82 -13.89 14.92
N LEU A 34 1.94 -13.59 14.27
CA LEU A 34 2.32 -12.21 13.93
C LEU A 34 1.35 -11.60 12.91
N ALA A 35 0.87 -12.38 11.93
CA ALA A 35 -0.11 -11.92 10.97
C ALA A 35 -1.48 -11.63 11.62
N GLU A 36 -1.89 -12.43 12.60
CA GLU A 36 -3.11 -12.19 13.39
C GLU A 36 -3.01 -10.93 14.24
N GLN A 37 -1.82 -10.64 14.77
CA GLN A 37 -1.57 -9.45 15.59
C GLN A 37 -1.32 -8.18 14.77
N ALA A 38 -1.03 -8.30 13.47
CA ALA A 38 -0.74 -7.16 12.61
C ALA A 38 -1.96 -6.22 12.55
N PRO A 39 -1.77 -4.90 12.79
CA PRO A 39 -2.88 -3.96 12.77
C PRO A 39 -3.46 -3.88 11.36
N GLY A 40 -4.79 -3.82 11.27
CA GLY A 40 -5.47 -3.50 10.02
C GLY A 40 -5.28 -2.03 9.64
N LEU A 41 -5.38 -1.74 8.33
CA LEU A 41 -5.14 -0.41 7.76
C LEU A 41 -5.81 0.75 8.53
N LEU A 42 -7.08 0.61 8.89
CA LEU A 42 -7.82 1.66 9.61
C LEU A 42 -7.19 1.97 10.98
N LYS A 43 -6.81 0.94 11.74
CA LYS A 43 -6.17 1.11 13.05
C LYS A 43 -4.84 1.85 12.87
N THR A 44 -4.06 1.41 11.89
CA THR A 44 -2.79 2.02 11.58
C THR A 44 -2.90 3.49 11.18
N LEU A 45 -3.85 3.85 10.31
CA LEU A 45 -4.05 5.24 9.91
C LEU A 45 -4.40 6.14 11.10
N ARG A 46 -5.19 5.64 12.05
CA ARG A 46 -5.54 6.40 13.26
C ARG A 46 -4.39 6.56 14.24
N GLU A 47 -3.52 5.56 14.33
CA GLU A 47 -2.36 5.60 15.24
C GLU A 47 -1.25 6.49 14.70
N HIS A 48 -1.07 6.51 13.37
CA HIS A 48 -0.01 7.27 12.73
C HIS A 48 -0.44 8.67 12.24
N ASP A 49 -1.74 8.89 12.07
CA ASP A 49 -2.37 10.15 11.61
C ASP A 49 -1.59 10.87 10.49
N PRO A 50 -1.34 10.18 9.35
CA PRO A 50 -0.48 10.75 8.31
C PRO A 50 -1.23 11.78 7.45
N ASP A 51 -0.52 12.83 7.02
CA ASP A 51 -1.07 13.85 6.10
C ASP A 51 -1.44 13.27 4.71
N PHE A 52 -0.72 12.24 4.27
CA PHE A 52 -1.00 11.43 3.09
C PHE A 52 -0.29 10.08 3.19
N VAL A 53 -0.64 9.13 2.34
CA VAL A 53 0.05 7.84 2.24
C VAL A 53 0.51 7.56 0.82
N LEU A 54 1.58 6.78 0.67
CA LEU A 54 1.94 6.20 -0.62
C LEU A 54 1.42 4.76 -0.70
N LEU A 55 0.74 4.44 -1.79
CA LEU A 55 0.21 3.12 -2.10
C LEU A 55 1.00 2.51 -3.26
N ASP A 56 1.52 1.31 -3.05
CA ASP A 56 2.25 0.56 -4.05
C ASP A 56 1.81 -0.92 -4.08
N GLY A 57 1.85 -1.52 -5.27
CA GLY A 57 1.58 -2.92 -5.50
C GLY A 57 2.88 -3.67 -5.71
N THR A 58 3.26 -4.52 -4.76
CA THR A 58 4.51 -5.28 -4.83
C THR A 58 4.24 -6.74 -5.17
N LEU A 59 4.79 -7.20 -6.31
CA LEU A 59 4.83 -8.63 -6.65
C LEU A 59 5.95 -9.32 -5.86
N THR A 60 5.59 -10.22 -4.95
CA THR A 60 6.55 -11.08 -4.25
C THR A 60 6.63 -12.43 -4.95
N GLU A 61 7.84 -12.82 -5.34
CA GLU A 61 8.11 -14.14 -5.90
C GLU A 61 7.78 -15.24 -4.88
N ARG A 62 7.06 -16.28 -5.30
CA ARG A 62 6.77 -17.45 -4.48
C ARG A 62 7.44 -18.67 -5.10
N ASP A 63 8.35 -19.31 -4.36
CA ASP A 63 8.90 -20.59 -4.77
C ASP A 63 7.81 -21.67 -4.79
N ARG A 64 7.82 -22.47 -5.86
CA ARG A 64 6.75 -23.37 -6.31
C ARG A 64 6.20 -24.27 -5.20
N VAL A 65 4.97 -24.01 -4.78
CA VAL A 65 4.06 -25.03 -4.22
C VAL A 65 2.64 -24.73 -4.73
N ARG A 66 2.21 -25.55 -5.70
CA ARG A 66 0.90 -25.59 -6.36
C ARG A 66 0.79 -24.75 -7.65
N ASP A 67 0.83 -25.45 -8.78
CA ASP A 67 0.47 -24.93 -10.10
C ASP A 67 -1.00 -24.49 -10.12
N GLY A 68 -1.23 -23.21 -9.83
CA GLY A 68 -2.48 -22.52 -10.13
C GLY A 68 -2.25 -21.53 -11.26
N ARG A 69 -2.89 -21.72 -12.42
CA ARG A 69 -2.88 -20.77 -13.56
C ARG A 69 -3.26 -19.32 -13.18
N ALA A 70 -3.79 -19.11 -11.97
CA ALA A 70 -4.15 -17.81 -11.42
C ALA A 70 -2.97 -16.98 -10.89
N ASP A 71 -1.81 -17.59 -10.61
CA ASP A 71 -0.66 -16.90 -10.02
C ASP A 71 0.30 -16.29 -11.06
N TYR A 72 0.03 -16.51 -12.35
CA TYR A 72 0.85 -16.04 -13.46
C TYR A 72 0.55 -14.58 -13.83
N SER A 73 1.49 -13.67 -13.55
CA SER A 73 1.41 -12.28 -14.02
C SER A 73 1.87 -12.21 -15.48
N ALA A 74 0.98 -11.76 -16.39
CA ALA A 74 1.30 -11.66 -17.82
C ALA A 74 2.31 -10.54 -18.12
N GLU A 75 2.29 -9.46 -17.34
CA GLU A 75 3.20 -8.32 -17.44
C GLU A 75 4.63 -8.71 -17.06
N HIS A 76 4.78 -9.50 -15.98
CA HIS A 76 6.07 -9.89 -15.43
C HIS A 76 6.53 -11.29 -15.85
N ARG A 77 5.68 -12.04 -16.57
CA ARG A 77 5.87 -13.43 -17.04
C ARG A 77 6.36 -14.41 -15.95
N ARG A 78 5.89 -14.22 -14.71
CA ARG A 78 6.31 -15.00 -13.53
C ARG A 78 5.12 -15.34 -12.64
N HIS A 79 5.27 -16.42 -11.86
CA HIS A 79 4.32 -16.80 -10.82
C HIS A 79 4.67 -16.05 -9.53
N GLY A 80 3.69 -15.39 -8.91
CA GLY A 80 3.91 -14.63 -7.69
C GLY A 80 2.62 -14.24 -7.01
N VAL A 81 2.74 -13.54 -5.88
CA VAL A 81 1.60 -12.94 -5.18
C VAL A 81 1.72 -11.43 -5.18
N ASN A 82 0.60 -10.74 -5.40
CA ASN A 82 0.51 -9.29 -5.30
C ASN A 82 0.15 -8.93 -3.84
N VAL A 83 0.97 -8.11 -3.21
CA VAL A 83 0.74 -7.51 -1.90
C VAL A 83 0.71 -6.00 -2.05
N GLN A 84 -0.32 -5.36 -1.49
CA GLN A 84 -0.42 -3.90 -1.45
C GLN A 84 0.31 -3.39 -0.22
N VAL A 85 1.14 -2.37 -0.41
CA VAL A 85 1.93 -1.72 0.63
C VAL A 85 1.42 -0.30 0.80
N VAL A 86 1.14 0.09 2.05
CA VAL A 86 0.84 1.48 2.40
C VAL A 86 2.01 2.01 3.22
N THR A 87 2.61 3.11 2.74
CA THR A 87 3.72 3.81 3.38
C THR A 87 3.32 5.21 3.82
N ASP A 88 3.91 5.69 4.93
CA ASP A 88 3.78 7.09 5.31
C ASP A 88 4.87 7.95 4.61
N PRO A 89 4.77 9.29 4.64
CA PRO A 89 5.73 10.17 3.97
C PRO A 89 7.16 10.08 4.53
N ALA A 90 7.31 9.58 5.76
CA ALA A 90 8.60 9.35 6.40
C ALA A 90 9.23 8.01 5.97
N GLY A 91 8.59 7.27 5.06
CA GLY A 91 9.06 5.98 4.57
C GLY A 91 8.85 4.83 5.55
N ARG A 92 8.05 5.02 6.60
CA ARG A 92 7.62 3.89 7.45
C ARG A 92 6.54 3.14 6.71
N THR A 93 6.48 1.83 6.91
CA THR A 93 5.44 0.96 6.33
C THR A 93 4.35 0.68 7.37
N PRO A 94 3.32 1.53 7.49
CA PRO A 94 2.18 1.30 8.35
C PRO A 94 1.50 -0.04 8.06
N TRP A 95 1.37 -0.46 6.79
CA TRP A 95 0.50 -1.60 6.50
C TRP A 95 0.86 -2.39 5.23
N LEU A 96 0.61 -3.70 5.29
CA LEU A 96 0.71 -4.65 4.18
C LEU A 96 -0.60 -5.42 4.05
N SER A 97 -1.07 -5.63 2.81
CA SER A 97 -2.28 -6.40 2.58
C SER A 97 -2.05 -7.91 2.69
N PRO A 98 -3.12 -8.69 2.93
CA PRO A 98 -3.11 -10.11 2.58
C PRO A 98 -2.74 -10.30 1.10
N ALA A 99 -2.03 -11.38 0.81
CA ALA A 99 -1.58 -11.70 -0.54
C ALA A 99 -2.74 -12.06 -1.48
N LEU A 100 -2.76 -11.45 -2.67
CA LEU A 100 -3.61 -11.82 -3.80
C LEU A 100 -2.80 -12.52 -4.89
N PRO A 101 -3.44 -13.25 -5.83
CA PRO A 101 -2.73 -13.83 -6.96
C PRO A 101 -1.98 -12.76 -7.77
N GLY A 102 -0.75 -13.04 -8.20
CA GLY A 102 0.14 -12.05 -8.83
C GLY A 102 -0.35 -11.45 -10.14
N ARG A 103 -1.35 -12.05 -10.80
CA ARG A 103 -2.03 -11.47 -11.97
C ARG A 103 -3.01 -10.35 -11.64
N THR A 104 -3.33 -10.19 -10.35
CA THR A 104 -4.31 -9.20 -9.91
C THR A 104 -3.73 -7.82 -10.15
N HIS A 105 -4.40 -7.03 -11.00
CA HIS A 105 -4.02 -5.65 -11.26
C HIS A 105 -4.08 -4.82 -9.98
N ASP A 106 -3.14 -3.91 -9.78
CA ASP A 106 -2.98 -3.19 -8.52
C ASP A 106 -4.22 -2.41 -8.09
N LEU A 107 -4.87 -1.72 -9.04
CA LEU A 107 -6.16 -1.08 -8.78
C LEU A 107 -7.24 -2.07 -8.28
N THR A 108 -7.27 -3.29 -8.82
CA THR A 108 -8.20 -4.33 -8.39
C THR A 108 -7.83 -4.84 -7.00
N ALA A 109 -6.55 -5.00 -6.71
CA ALA A 109 -6.06 -5.41 -5.40
C ALA A 109 -6.40 -4.37 -4.32
N ALA A 110 -6.14 -3.08 -4.57
CA ALA A 110 -6.50 -1.99 -3.67
C ALA A 110 -8.01 -1.89 -3.43
N ARG A 111 -8.85 -2.11 -4.45
CA ARG A 111 -10.30 -2.19 -4.31
C ARG A 111 -10.74 -3.39 -3.47
N THR A 112 -10.13 -4.56 -3.71
CA THR A 112 -10.41 -5.81 -2.97
C THR A 112 -10.13 -5.64 -1.47
N HIS A 113 -9.02 -4.99 -1.13
CA HIS A 113 -8.67 -4.69 0.26
C HIS A 113 -9.32 -3.42 0.81
N THR A 114 -10.15 -2.75 0.01
CA THR A 114 -10.88 -1.53 0.36
C THR A 114 -9.98 -0.36 0.79
N VAL A 115 -8.71 -0.37 0.37
CA VAL A 115 -7.69 0.63 0.74
C VAL A 115 -8.19 2.03 0.40
N LEU A 116 -8.65 2.22 -0.83
CA LEU A 116 -9.14 3.50 -1.35
C LEU A 116 -10.27 4.06 -0.48
N ARG A 117 -11.28 3.22 -0.19
CA ARG A 117 -12.45 3.59 0.61
C ARG A 117 -12.10 3.91 2.06
N ILE A 118 -11.14 3.18 2.65
CA ILE A 118 -10.71 3.43 4.03
C ILE A 118 -10.00 4.79 4.11
N CYS A 119 -9.05 5.05 3.20
CA CYS A 119 -8.32 6.32 3.17
C CYS A 119 -9.25 7.52 2.91
N GLU A 120 -10.18 7.39 1.96
CA GLU A 120 -11.21 8.40 1.68
C GLU A 120 -12.04 8.71 2.92
N ARG A 121 -12.54 7.68 3.62
CA ARG A 121 -13.33 7.85 4.85
C ARG A 121 -12.54 8.41 6.02
N GLN A 122 -11.21 8.28 6.02
CA GLN A 122 -10.35 8.88 7.04
C GLN A 122 -9.85 10.27 6.63
N GLY A 123 -10.15 10.74 5.41
CA GLY A 123 -9.64 12.02 4.94
C GLY A 123 -8.12 12.02 4.73
N VAL A 124 -7.52 10.86 4.39
CA VAL A 124 -6.08 10.70 4.17
C VAL A 124 -5.78 10.50 2.68
N PRO A 125 -5.30 11.50 1.93
CA PRO A 125 -4.98 11.39 0.50
C PRO A 125 -4.00 10.26 0.17
N ILE A 126 -4.12 9.69 -1.03
CA ILE A 126 -3.22 8.64 -1.52
C ILE A 126 -2.38 9.17 -2.68
N LEU A 127 -1.06 8.97 -2.61
CA LEU A 127 -0.15 9.03 -3.75
C LEU A 127 0.11 7.61 -4.26
N ALA A 128 -0.05 7.36 -5.55
CA ALA A 128 0.17 6.04 -6.12
C ALA A 128 0.79 6.13 -7.52
N ASP A 129 1.32 5.03 -8.03
CA ASP A 129 1.86 5.00 -9.38
C ASP A 129 0.75 4.95 -10.47
N MET A 130 1.14 4.83 -11.72
CA MET A 130 0.20 4.82 -12.85
C MET A 130 -0.70 3.58 -12.90
N ALA A 131 -0.37 2.48 -12.20
CA ALA A 131 -1.22 1.29 -12.12
C ALA A 131 -2.53 1.55 -11.36
N TYR A 132 -2.64 2.71 -10.69
CA TYR A 132 -3.83 3.16 -9.99
C TYR A 132 -4.61 4.27 -10.72
N ILE A 133 -4.30 4.55 -12.00
CA ILE A 133 -5.11 5.46 -12.81
C ILE A 133 -6.57 4.97 -12.83
N GLY A 134 -7.51 5.87 -12.55
CA GLY A 134 -8.94 5.54 -12.41
C GLY A 134 -9.35 5.07 -11.00
N ALA A 135 -8.51 5.28 -9.98
CA ALA A 135 -8.83 4.98 -8.59
C ALA A 135 -9.82 5.96 -7.93
N GLY A 136 -10.08 7.12 -8.55
CA GLY A 136 -10.98 8.16 -8.04
C GLY A 136 -10.23 9.35 -7.47
N ASP A 137 -10.99 10.37 -7.06
CA ASP A 137 -10.46 11.72 -6.74
C ASP A 137 -9.53 11.76 -5.51
N TRP A 138 -9.56 10.71 -4.69
CA TRP A 138 -8.75 10.58 -3.49
C TRP A 138 -7.33 10.03 -3.76
N VAL A 139 -7.04 9.67 -5.01
CA VAL A 139 -5.75 9.14 -5.46
C VAL A 139 -5.11 10.07 -6.47
N THR A 140 -3.89 10.49 -6.20
CA THR A 140 -3.05 11.23 -7.13
C THR A 140 -2.01 10.31 -7.73
N THR A 141 -2.00 10.21 -9.06
CA THR A 141 -0.99 9.46 -9.83
C THR A 141 -0.17 10.41 -10.70
N PRO A 142 1.10 10.12 -11.00
CA PRO A 142 1.86 10.88 -11.99
C PRO A 142 1.11 10.91 -13.33
N SER A 143 1.04 12.08 -13.98
CA SER A 143 0.54 12.20 -15.35
C SER A 143 1.67 12.07 -16.35
N THR A 144 1.53 11.18 -17.33
CA THR A 144 2.50 10.98 -18.42
C THR A 144 2.33 12.06 -19.50
N ASP A 145 2.31 13.34 -19.14
CA ASP A 145 2.42 14.40 -20.15
C ASP A 145 3.83 14.99 -20.14
N HIS A 146 4.73 14.32 -20.84
CA HIS A 146 6.04 14.86 -21.23
C HIS A 146 6.00 15.54 -22.60
N ARG A 147 4.81 15.91 -23.11
CA ARG A 147 4.69 16.51 -24.44
C ARG A 147 3.73 17.69 -24.48
N THR A 148 3.80 18.61 -23.52
CA THR A 148 3.44 20.04 -23.71
C THR A 148 4.01 20.93 -22.60
N ALA A 149 5.34 20.97 -22.43
CA ALA A 149 5.98 22.07 -21.69
C ALA A 149 6.16 23.34 -22.56
N ASN A 150 5.74 23.33 -23.83
CA ASN A 150 5.83 24.47 -24.75
C ASN A 150 4.57 24.57 -25.64
N SER A 151 3.44 24.95 -25.08
CA SER A 151 2.38 25.60 -25.84
C SER A 151 1.65 26.60 -24.94
N HIS A 152 1.58 27.83 -25.42
CA HIS A 152 0.98 29.01 -24.78
C HIS A 152 -0.40 28.74 -24.14
N PRO A 153 -0.78 29.51 -23.10
CA PRO A 153 -2.01 29.30 -22.37
C PRO A 153 -3.23 29.63 -23.23
N PRO A 154 -4.32 28.84 -23.20
CA PRO A 154 -5.60 29.31 -23.70
C PRO A 154 -6.16 30.37 -22.74
N SER A 155 -6.31 31.57 -23.28
CA SER A 155 -7.08 32.71 -22.74
C SER A 155 -8.46 32.26 -22.25
N GLY A 156 -8.81 32.68 -21.02
CA GLY A 156 -10.05 32.28 -20.32
C GLY A 156 -11.35 32.73 -20.99
N PRO A 157 -12.49 32.32 -20.40
CA PRO A 157 -13.34 33.33 -19.78
C PRO A 157 -13.87 32.94 -18.39
N GLY A 158 -13.84 33.92 -17.48
CA GLY A 158 -14.70 34.14 -16.32
C GLY A 158 -15.19 32.95 -15.48
N THR A 159 -14.73 32.86 -14.23
CA THR A 159 -15.51 32.28 -13.13
C THR A 159 -15.13 32.97 -11.82
N GLY A 160 -16.14 33.29 -11.01
CA GLY A 160 -16.05 34.14 -9.83
C GLY A 160 -15.18 33.60 -8.68
N PRO A 161 -15.00 34.38 -7.61
CA PRO A 161 -14.07 34.03 -6.55
C PRO A 161 -14.48 32.76 -5.80
N CYS A 162 -13.51 31.86 -5.64
CA CYS A 162 -13.55 30.72 -4.76
C CYS A 162 -13.73 31.19 -3.29
N PRO A 163 -14.67 30.63 -2.50
CA PRO A 163 -14.82 31.00 -1.10
C PRO A 163 -13.64 30.48 -0.27
N ARG A 164 -12.99 31.39 0.47
CA ARG A 164 -11.96 31.09 1.46
C ARG A 164 -12.56 30.55 2.77
N PRO A 165 -11.79 29.78 3.56
CA PRO A 165 -12.27 29.04 4.73
C PRO A 165 -12.69 29.97 5.87
N ALA A 166 -13.79 29.61 6.54
CA ALA A 166 -14.26 30.30 7.74
C ALA A 166 -13.29 30.08 8.90
N HIS A 167 -12.61 31.15 9.31
CA HIS A 167 -11.98 31.24 10.61
C HIS A 167 -13.07 31.21 11.71
N LEU A 168 -13.11 30.15 12.50
CA LEU A 168 -13.77 30.17 13.81
C LEU A 168 -12.93 31.00 14.77
N SER A 169 -13.25 32.29 14.86
CA SER A 169 -12.87 33.15 15.98
C SER A 169 -13.83 32.86 17.13
N ASN A 170 -13.35 32.22 18.19
CA ASN A 170 -14.04 32.17 19.47
C ASN A 170 -13.25 33.02 20.46
N ALA A 171 -13.73 34.25 20.68
CA ALA A 171 -13.30 35.12 21.76
C ALA A 171 -14.49 35.94 22.26
N ALA A 172 -14.51 36.15 23.59
CA ALA A 172 -15.44 36.94 24.42
C ALA A 172 -16.70 36.19 24.90
N ARG A 173 -17.16 36.25 26.16
CA ARG A 173 -16.85 36.97 27.42
C ARG A 173 -17.59 36.20 28.54
N ARG A 174 -17.03 36.06 29.75
CA ARG A 174 -17.45 36.78 30.98
C ARG A 174 -18.96 37.03 31.06
N ASP A 175 -19.64 36.35 31.98
CA ASP A 175 -20.07 36.90 33.27
C ASP A 175 -20.12 35.78 34.32
#